data_AF-A0A3M7BKR9-F1
#
_entry.id   AF-A0A3M7BKR9-F1
#
_cell.length_a   1.000
_cell.length_b   1.000
_cell.length_c   1.000
_cell.angle_alpha   90.00
_cell.angle_beta   90.00
_cell.angle_gamma   90.00
#
_symmetry.space_group_name_H-M   'P 1'
#
loop_
_entity.id
_entity.type
_entity.pdbx_description
1 polymer ?
#
loop_
_entity_poly.entity_id
_entity_poly.type
_entity_poly.pdbx_seq_one_letter_code
_entity_poly.pdbx_strand_id
1 'polypeptide(L)'
;MLYQGCDQFPEEFQLEFERARPEVLAELRPPDELMLKTREITLLQRPSTKDYRSVRSWFANHAPLVHGEAQYLKCREDIITLRPGRECAGFDGFVERMLHLLDELQEKTSDPRLQYYAPARVDKLVGFIITGVIFMLLILPVVALYELSNVGRRESPFEAIGILIIFTLLFAAAMSALTKATRQELFAASAAYCAVLVVFISNFSTQAVTLV
;
A
#
# COMPACT_ATOMS: atom_id res chain seq x y z
N MET A 1 3.53 32.84 46.72
CA MET A 1 3.89 31.78 47.68
C MET A 1 2.99 30.56 47.49
N LEU A 2 3.02 29.86 46.35
CA LEU A 2 2.21 28.65 46.13
C LEU A 2 2.89 27.63 45.18
N TYR A 3 4.21 27.43 45.32
CA TYR A 3 4.93 26.33 44.65
C TYR A 3 6.13 25.91 45.49
N GLN A 4 5.86 25.13 46.55
CA GLN A 4 6.93 24.56 47.39
C GLN A 4 6.43 23.25 48.03
N GLY A 5 5.89 22.33 47.22
CA GLY A 5 5.26 21.11 47.75
C GLY A 5 5.10 19.96 46.76
N CYS A 6 5.98 19.82 45.75
CA CYS A 6 5.92 18.73 44.78
C CYS A 6 7.19 17.86 44.73
N ASP A 7 8.04 17.92 45.76
CA ASP A 7 9.31 17.16 45.82
C ASP A 7 9.24 15.92 46.73
N GLN A 8 8.06 15.59 47.27
CA GLN A 8 7.87 14.38 48.07
C GLN A 8 7.01 13.38 47.31
N PHE A 9 7.70 12.53 46.54
CA PHE A 9 7.14 11.25 46.10
C PHE A 9 6.82 10.39 47.34
N PRO A 10 5.64 9.73 47.41
CA PRO A 10 5.30 8.82 48.49
C PRO A 10 6.35 7.71 48.66
N GLU A 11 6.73 7.36 49.89
CA GLU A 11 7.76 6.33 50.17
C GLU A 11 7.46 4.96 49.54
N GLU A 12 6.18 4.64 49.33
CA GLU A 12 5.74 3.43 48.62
C GLU A 12 6.29 3.36 47.18
N PHE A 13 6.43 4.52 46.50
CA PHE A 13 6.94 4.60 45.13
C PHE A 13 8.47 4.54 45.06
N GLN A 14 9.15 4.95 46.14
CA GLN A 14 10.62 4.86 46.24
C GLN A 14 11.08 3.41 46.45
N LEU A 15 10.31 2.61 47.20
CA LEU A 15 10.58 1.18 47.43
C LEU A 15 10.45 0.33 46.16
N GLU A 16 9.53 0.68 45.25
CA GLU A 16 9.38 0.00 43.95
C GLU A 16 10.60 0.26 43.01
N PHE A 17 11.26 1.41 43.15
CA PHE A 17 12.42 1.81 42.35
C PHE A 17 13.75 1.27 42.90
N GLU A 18 13.80 0.94 44.21
CA GLU A 18 14.91 0.26 44.89
C GLU A 18 14.91 -1.27 44.70
N ARG A 19 13.99 -1.84 43.91
CA ARG A 19 13.99 -3.28 43.62
C ARG A 19 15.28 -3.63 42.85
N ALA A 20 16.08 -4.56 43.38
CA ALA A 20 17.36 -4.92 42.78
C ALA A 20 17.15 -5.44 41.35
N ARG A 21 17.97 -4.99 40.40
CA ARG A 21 17.97 -5.43 38.98
C ARG A 21 17.70 -6.94 38.77
N PRO A 22 18.23 -7.89 39.58
CA PRO A 22 17.92 -9.32 39.42
C PRO A 22 16.46 -9.71 39.71
N GLU A 23 15.77 -9.07 40.64
CA GLU A 23 14.37 -9.39 40.96
C GLU A 23 13.44 -8.93 39.84
N VAL A 24 13.70 -7.76 39.28
CA VAL A 24 12.99 -7.25 38.09
C VAL A 24 13.19 -8.18 36.89
N LEU A 25 14.41 -8.70 36.71
CA LEU A 25 14.72 -9.67 35.64
C LEU A 25 14.10 -11.06 35.88
N ALA A 26 13.84 -11.45 37.13
CA ALA A 26 13.16 -12.70 37.46
C ALA A 26 11.64 -12.61 37.27
N GLU A 27 11.08 -11.42 37.49
CA GLU A 27 9.66 -11.12 37.25
C GLU A 27 9.36 -10.79 35.79
N LEU A 28 10.37 -10.33 35.05
CA LEU A 28 10.37 -10.33 33.59
C LEU A 28 10.36 -11.80 33.11
N ARG A 29 9.14 -12.27 32.85
CA ARG A 29 8.73 -13.29 31.86
C ARG A 29 9.89 -13.85 31.02
N PRO A 30 9.96 -15.18 30.81
CA PRO A 30 11.17 -15.84 30.33
C PRO A 30 11.70 -15.23 29.01
N PRO A 31 13.03 -15.21 28.81
CA PRO A 31 13.68 -14.45 27.75
C PRO A 31 13.15 -14.75 26.34
N ASP A 32 12.70 -15.97 26.11
CA ASP A 32 12.10 -16.45 24.87
C ASP A 32 10.78 -15.74 24.52
N GLU A 33 9.90 -15.53 25.49
CA GLU A 33 8.63 -14.82 25.27
C GLU A 33 8.85 -13.34 24.98
N LEU A 34 9.86 -12.73 25.61
CA LEU A 34 10.27 -11.36 25.30
C LEU A 34 10.84 -11.25 23.87
N MET A 35 11.63 -12.21 23.43
CA MET A 35 12.14 -12.25 22.05
C MET A 35 11.02 -12.44 21.03
N LEU A 36 10.02 -13.30 21.33
CA LEU A 36 8.84 -13.49 20.48
C LEU A 36 8.00 -12.22 20.38
N LYS A 37 7.70 -11.55 21.50
CA LYS A 37 6.99 -10.26 21.48
C LYS A 37 7.78 -9.16 20.80
N THR A 38 9.09 -9.10 21.01
CA THR A 38 9.96 -8.14 20.33
C THR A 38 9.95 -8.37 18.83
N ARG A 39 9.93 -9.63 18.39
CA ARG A 39 9.75 -9.97 16.98
C ARG A 39 8.40 -9.49 16.47
N GLU A 40 7.31 -9.72 17.19
CA GLU A 40 5.98 -9.22 16.80
C GLU A 40 5.93 -7.69 16.66
N ILE A 41 6.53 -6.96 17.61
CA ILE A 41 6.62 -5.49 17.56
C ILE A 41 7.51 -5.05 16.38
N THR A 42 8.58 -5.79 16.10
CA THR A 42 9.47 -5.52 14.95
C THR A 42 8.78 -5.81 13.61
N LEU A 43 7.80 -6.74 13.59
CA LEU A 43 6.98 -7.02 12.41
C LEU A 43 5.94 -5.93 12.14
N LEU A 44 5.63 -5.09 13.13
CA LEU A 44 4.75 -3.94 12.91
C LEU A 44 5.43 -2.97 11.95
N GLN A 45 4.66 -2.50 10.97
CA GLN A 45 5.18 -1.62 9.96
C GLN A 45 5.26 -0.19 10.48
N ARG A 46 6.32 0.52 10.06
CA ARG A 46 6.42 1.96 10.29
C ARG A 46 5.28 2.68 9.56
N PRO A 47 4.73 3.75 10.15
CA PRO A 47 3.65 4.53 9.54
C PRO A 47 4.04 5.13 8.21
N SER A 48 3.06 5.19 7.30
CA SER A 48 3.16 6.03 6.12
C SER A 48 3.56 7.45 6.45
N THR A 49 4.22 8.11 5.50
CA THR A 49 4.43 9.56 5.59
C THR A 49 3.11 10.33 5.64
N LYS A 50 2.05 9.82 4.99
CA LYS A 50 0.70 10.36 5.05
C LYS A 50 0.04 10.18 6.41
N ASP A 51 -0.01 8.96 6.92
CA ASP A 51 -0.59 8.65 8.23
C ASP A 51 0.09 9.44 9.34
N TYR A 52 1.42 9.51 9.32
CA TYR A 52 2.19 10.35 10.24
C TYR A 52 1.81 11.83 10.13
N ARG A 53 1.67 12.37 8.91
CA ARG A 53 1.27 13.76 8.68
C ARG A 53 -0.16 14.04 9.15
N SER A 54 -1.08 13.10 8.90
CA SER A 54 -2.48 13.20 9.31
C SER A 54 -2.58 13.30 10.83
N VAL A 55 -1.94 12.37 11.54
CA VAL A 55 -1.87 12.38 13.01
C VAL A 55 -1.21 13.67 13.50
N ARG A 56 -0.05 14.05 12.95
CA ARG A 56 0.65 15.28 13.35
C ARG A 56 -0.18 16.54 13.12
N SER A 57 -0.91 16.62 12.01
CA SER A 57 -1.80 17.74 11.71
C SER A 57 -2.98 17.78 12.68
N TRP A 58 -3.54 16.62 13.03
CA TRP A 58 -4.63 16.54 14.00
C TRP A 58 -4.18 16.99 15.39
N PHE A 59 -3.01 16.52 15.85
CA PHE A 59 -2.41 16.93 17.13
C PHE A 59 -2.06 18.42 17.16
N ALA A 60 -1.56 18.98 16.05
CA ALA A 60 -1.29 20.42 15.95
C ALA A 60 -2.58 21.26 16.03
N ASN A 61 -3.68 20.75 15.49
CA ASN A 61 -4.96 21.48 15.43
C ASN A 61 -5.79 21.35 16.72
N HIS A 62 -5.76 20.19 17.38
CA HIS A 62 -6.56 19.93 18.58
C HIS A 62 -5.77 20.10 19.89
N ALA A 63 -4.43 20.09 19.83
CA ALA A 63 -3.51 20.20 20.96
C ALA A 63 -3.98 19.49 22.25
N PRO A 64 -4.33 18.19 22.20
CA PRO A 64 -4.92 17.48 23.34
C PRO A 64 -3.89 17.13 24.43
N LEU A 65 -2.60 17.37 24.19
CA LEU A 65 -1.50 17.04 25.11
C LEU A 65 -0.87 18.31 25.68
N VAL A 66 -0.34 18.20 26.89
CA VAL A 66 0.52 19.23 27.50
C VAL A 66 1.79 19.35 26.65
N HIS A 67 2.31 20.57 26.47
CA HIS A 67 3.41 20.85 25.54
C HIS A 67 4.68 20.00 25.77
N GLY A 68 4.91 19.54 27.01
CA GLY A 68 6.02 18.65 27.35
C GLY A 68 5.86 17.21 26.84
N GLU A 69 4.64 16.73 26.68
CA GLU A 69 4.35 15.35 26.27
C GLU A 69 4.27 15.20 24.75
N ALA A 70 4.10 16.28 23.99
CA ALA A 70 4.00 16.21 22.52
C ALA A 70 5.34 15.90 21.81
N GLN A 71 6.44 15.79 22.55
CA GLN A 71 7.79 15.63 21.99
C GLN A 71 8.01 14.26 21.34
N TYR A 72 7.37 13.18 21.83
CA TYR A 72 7.48 11.85 21.21
C TYR A 72 6.94 11.83 19.77
N LEU A 73 5.96 12.69 19.46
CA LEU A 73 5.36 12.76 18.13
C LEU A 73 6.29 13.40 17.08
N LYS A 74 7.39 14.05 17.51
CA LYS A 74 8.39 14.62 16.61
C LYS A 74 9.30 13.55 16.02
N CYS A 75 9.55 12.46 16.75
CA CYS A 75 10.35 11.33 16.31
C CYS A 75 9.44 10.41 15.49
N ARG A 76 9.67 10.31 14.18
CA ARG A 76 8.90 9.40 13.33
C ARG A 76 9.24 7.93 13.63
N GLU A 77 10.44 7.73 14.17
CA GLU A 77 11.03 6.44 14.49
C GLU A 77 10.32 5.74 15.66
N ASP A 78 9.66 6.52 16.53
CA ASP A 78 9.01 6.03 17.76
C ASP A 78 7.54 5.67 17.54
N ILE A 79 7.02 5.84 16.33
CA ILE A 79 5.62 5.59 15.98
C ILE A 79 5.55 4.31 15.14
N ILE A 80 4.62 3.42 15.52
CA ILE A 80 4.32 2.18 14.83
C ILE A 80 2.86 2.16 14.41
N THR A 81 2.56 1.52 13.28
CA THR A 81 1.17 1.28 12.87
C THR A 81 0.75 -0.11 13.26
N LEU A 82 -0.42 -0.20 13.90
CA LEU A 82 -1.07 -1.48 14.20
C LEU A 82 -1.71 -2.09 12.95
N ARG A 83 -1.93 -1.27 11.91
CA ARG A 83 -2.45 -1.74 10.64
C ARG A 83 -1.30 -2.35 9.84
N PRO A 84 -1.39 -3.61 9.36
CA PRO A 84 -0.45 -4.12 8.39
C PRO A 84 -0.57 -3.26 7.12
N GLY A 85 0.46 -2.45 6.86
CA GLY A 85 0.49 -1.47 5.79
C GLY A 85 0.34 -2.12 4.41
N ARG A 86 -0.72 -1.70 3.72
CA ARG A 86 -0.94 -1.89 2.28
C ARG A 86 -0.28 -0.76 1.48
N GLU A 87 0.85 -0.25 1.97
CA GLU A 87 1.43 1.00 1.49
C GLU A 87 2.50 0.73 0.43
N CYS A 88 2.08 0.36 -0.77
CA CYS A 88 2.92 0.63 -1.93
C CYS A 88 2.77 2.13 -2.24
N ALA A 89 3.83 2.92 -2.06
CA ALA A 89 3.81 4.37 -2.29
C ALA A 89 3.27 4.77 -3.67
N GLY A 90 3.49 3.94 -4.71
CA GLY A 90 2.94 4.16 -6.05
C GLY A 90 1.44 3.86 -6.17
N PHE A 91 0.96 2.85 -5.45
CA PHE A 91 -0.45 2.47 -5.43
C PHE A 91 -1.31 3.51 -4.71
N ASP A 92 -0.86 3.95 -3.53
CA ASP A 92 -1.60 4.90 -2.70
C ASP A 92 -1.84 6.23 -3.43
N GLY A 93 -0.82 6.75 -4.11
CA GLY A 93 -0.96 7.94 -4.95
C GLY A 93 -1.79 7.73 -6.23
N PHE A 94 -1.88 6.51 -6.76
CA PHE A 94 -2.78 6.19 -7.88
C PHE A 94 -4.23 6.09 -7.40
N VAL A 95 -4.46 5.41 -6.28
CA VAL A 95 -5.78 5.27 -5.65
C VAL A 95 -6.30 6.64 -5.24
N GLU A 96 -5.50 7.50 -4.60
CA GLU A 96 -5.92 8.85 -4.21
C GLU A 96 -6.32 9.70 -5.43
N ARG A 97 -5.57 9.62 -6.53
CA ARG A 97 -5.93 10.31 -7.78
C ARG A 97 -7.24 9.78 -8.37
N MET A 98 -7.44 8.47 -8.35
CA MET A 98 -8.68 7.86 -8.83
C MET A 98 -9.85 8.17 -7.88
N LEU A 99 -9.62 8.19 -6.57
CA LEU A 99 -10.63 8.55 -5.58
C LEU A 99 -11.07 10.01 -5.77
N HIS A 100 -10.14 10.92 -6.04
CA HIS A 100 -10.44 12.31 -6.39
C HIS A 100 -11.15 12.47 -7.74
N LEU A 101 -10.99 11.53 -8.68
CA LEU A 101 -11.77 11.51 -9.92
C LEU A 101 -13.17 10.95 -9.70
N LEU A 102 -13.35 10.07 -8.72
CA LEU A 102 -14.63 9.49 -8.28
C LEU A 102 -15.32 10.28 -7.16
N ASP A 103 -14.77 11.44 -6.76
CA ASP A 103 -15.24 12.29 -5.64
C ASP A 103 -16.64 12.88 -5.87
N GLU A 104 -17.27 12.60 -7.01
CA GLU A 104 -18.69 12.82 -7.24
C GLU A 104 -19.58 11.93 -6.33
N LEU A 105 -19.01 10.91 -5.67
CA LEU A 105 -19.66 10.06 -4.68
C LEU A 105 -19.39 10.48 -3.22
N GLN A 106 -18.80 11.66 -2.99
CA GLN A 106 -18.52 12.17 -1.65
C GLN A 106 -19.82 12.34 -0.84
N GLU A 107 -20.00 11.55 0.22
CA GLU A 107 -21.03 11.85 1.22
C GLU A 107 -20.69 13.21 1.84
N LYS A 108 -21.59 14.18 1.65
CA LYS A 108 -21.59 15.47 2.37
C LYS A 108 -21.79 15.21 3.86
N THR A 109 -20.73 14.83 4.56
CA THR A 109 -20.69 14.79 6.03
C THR A 109 -20.32 16.18 6.57
N SER A 110 -21.02 16.60 7.62
CA SER A 110 -21.05 17.96 8.18
C SER A 110 -19.77 18.48 8.85
N ASP A 111 -18.62 17.79 8.74
CA ASP A 111 -17.37 18.26 9.33
C ASP A 111 -16.25 18.36 8.27
N PRO A 112 -15.87 19.58 7.83
CA PRO A 112 -14.96 19.79 6.70
C PRO A 112 -13.51 19.35 6.96
N ARG A 113 -13.19 18.87 8.17
CA ARG A 113 -11.80 18.60 8.61
C ARG A 113 -11.50 17.14 8.91
N LEU A 114 -12.51 16.26 8.86
CA LEU A 114 -12.36 14.84 9.17
C LEU A 114 -12.91 13.99 8.02
N GLN A 115 -12.08 13.72 7.01
CA GLN A 115 -12.39 12.80 5.93
C GLN A 115 -12.26 11.35 6.44
N TYR A 116 -13.31 10.85 7.10
CA TYR A 116 -13.37 9.47 7.54
C TYR A 116 -14.03 8.61 6.46
N TYR A 117 -13.23 8.08 5.54
CA TYR A 117 -13.73 7.12 4.56
C TYR A 117 -13.90 5.75 5.23
N ALA A 118 -15.08 5.13 5.12
CA ALA A 118 -15.28 3.78 5.64
C ALA A 118 -14.28 2.81 4.97
N PRO A 119 -13.30 2.25 5.71
CA PRO A 119 -12.17 1.54 5.11
C PRO A 119 -12.64 0.34 4.27
N ALA A 120 -13.72 -0.32 4.69
CA ALA A 120 -14.30 -1.45 3.97
C ALA A 120 -14.88 -1.10 2.59
N ARG A 121 -15.36 0.15 2.38
CA ARG A 121 -15.90 0.59 1.08
C ARG A 121 -14.77 0.96 0.12
N VAL A 122 -13.74 1.66 0.63
CA VAL A 122 -12.53 1.99 -0.13
C VAL A 122 -11.83 0.71 -0.58
N ASP A 123 -11.62 -0.24 0.33
CA ASP A 123 -10.91 -1.48 0.01
C ASP A 123 -11.65 -2.30 -1.07
N LYS A 124 -12.99 -2.30 -1.06
CA LYS A 124 -13.81 -2.93 -2.11
C LYS A 124 -13.73 -2.20 -3.46
N LEU A 125 -13.88 -0.87 -3.46
CA LEU A 125 -13.80 -0.04 -4.66
C LEU A 125 -12.42 -0.18 -5.32
N VAL A 126 -11.38 -0.11 -4.50
CA VAL A 126 -10.00 -0.26 -4.91
C VAL A 126 -9.75 -1.65 -5.49
N GLY A 127 -10.26 -2.71 -4.86
CA GLY A 127 -10.23 -4.07 -5.42
C GLY A 127 -10.89 -4.14 -6.79
N PHE A 128 -12.08 -3.56 -6.94
CA PHE A 128 -12.81 -3.52 -8.20
C PHE A 128 -12.04 -2.78 -9.30
N ILE A 129 -11.45 -1.62 -8.99
CA ILE A 129 -10.63 -0.83 -9.92
C ILE A 129 -9.39 -1.62 -10.36
N ILE A 130 -8.64 -2.21 -9.42
CA ILE A 130 -7.44 -3.00 -9.75
C ILE A 130 -7.81 -4.14 -10.70
N THR A 131 -8.86 -4.89 -10.36
CA THR A 131 -9.33 -6.00 -11.20
C THR A 131 -9.76 -5.50 -12.57
N GLY A 132 -10.52 -4.41 -12.66
CA GLY A 132 -10.92 -3.80 -13.93
C GLY A 132 -9.74 -3.38 -14.79
N VAL A 133 -8.72 -2.73 -14.21
CA VAL A 133 -7.50 -2.33 -14.92
C VAL A 133 -6.76 -3.56 -15.44
N ILE A 134 -6.56 -4.60 -14.63
CA ILE A 134 -5.89 -5.84 -15.07
C ILE A 134 -6.64 -6.50 -16.22
N PHE A 135 -7.97 -6.64 -16.14
CA PHE A 135 -8.77 -7.21 -17.22
C PHE A 135 -8.68 -6.41 -18.52
N MET A 136 -8.75 -5.06 -18.43
CA MET A 136 -8.60 -4.21 -19.60
C MET A 136 -7.24 -4.36 -20.26
N LEU A 137 -6.15 -4.42 -19.48
CA LEU A 137 -4.80 -4.64 -20.00
C LEU A 137 -4.59 -6.04 -20.61
N LEU A 138 -5.35 -7.05 -20.18
CA LEU A 138 -5.32 -8.38 -20.79
C LEU A 138 -6.06 -8.44 -22.14
N ILE A 139 -7.15 -7.68 -22.30
CA ILE A 139 -8.02 -7.72 -23.49
C ILE A 139 -7.55 -6.75 -24.58
N LEU A 140 -7.10 -5.55 -24.21
CA LEU A 140 -6.64 -4.51 -25.14
C LEU A 140 -5.63 -4.97 -26.22
N PRO A 141 -4.61 -5.79 -25.91
CA PRO A 141 -3.64 -6.22 -26.92
C PRO A 141 -4.25 -7.19 -27.92
N VAL A 142 -5.20 -8.02 -27.50
CA VAL A 142 -5.94 -8.93 -28.40
C VAL A 142 -6.82 -8.11 -29.34
N VAL A 143 -7.53 -7.11 -28.81
CA VAL A 143 -8.36 -6.21 -29.62
C VAL A 143 -7.50 -5.36 -30.56
N ALA A 144 -6.38 -4.81 -30.09
CA ALA A 144 -5.47 -4.03 -30.91
C ALA A 144 -4.91 -4.85 -32.08
N LEU A 145 -4.58 -6.13 -31.84
CA LEU A 145 -4.12 -7.04 -32.88
C LEU A 145 -5.24 -7.42 -33.87
N TYR A 146 -6.48 -7.57 -33.37
CA TYR A 146 -7.65 -7.83 -34.22
C TYR A 146 -7.95 -6.64 -35.15
N GLU A 147 -7.95 -5.42 -34.63
CA GLU A 147 -8.17 -4.19 -35.42
C GLU A 147 -7.07 -4.01 -36.47
N LEU A 148 -5.79 -4.23 -36.12
CA LEU A 148 -4.69 -4.23 -37.10
C LEU A 148 -4.95 -5.23 -38.22
N SER A 149 -5.33 -6.47 -37.88
CA SER A 149 -5.61 -7.51 -38.87
C SER A 149 -6.80 -7.17 -39.78
N ASN A 150 -7.83 -6.51 -39.27
CA ASN A 150 -9.07 -6.24 -39.99
C ASN A 150 -8.96 -5.02 -40.92
N VAL A 151 -8.08 -4.06 -40.59
CA VAL A 151 -7.88 -2.82 -41.36
C VAL A 151 -7.12 -3.05 -42.68
N GLY A 152 -6.61 -4.25 -42.94
CA GLY A 152 -6.06 -4.63 -44.24
C GLY A 152 -4.84 -3.79 -44.66
N ARG A 153 -4.18 -3.13 -43.70
CA ARG A 153 -2.86 -2.53 -43.95
C ARG A 153 -1.89 -3.69 -44.14
N ARG A 154 -0.92 -3.52 -45.04
CA ARG A 154 0.15 -4.51 -45.23
C ARG A 154 1.03 -4.44 -43.99
N GLU A 155 0.67 -5.23 -42.99
CA GLU A 155 1.29 -5.23 -41.68
C GLU A 155 2.75 -5.67 -41.78
N SER A 156 3.66 -4.89 -41.19
CA SER A 156 4.98 -5.40 -40.88
C SER A 156 4.88 -6.20 -39.57
N PRO A 157 5.42 -7.43 -39.47
CA PRO A 157 5.36 -8.22 -38.24
C PRO A 157 6.00 -7.48 -37.05
N PHE A 158 6.90 -6.54 -37.34
CA PHE A 158 7.54 -5.68 -36.37
C PHE A 158 6.57 -4.72 -35.65
N GLU A 159 5.53 -4.23 -36.32
CA GLU A 159 4.56 -3.31 -35.72
C GLU A 159 3.67 -4.04 -34.69
N ALA A 160 3.17 -5.22 -35.05
CA ALA A 160 2.44 -6.08 -34.12
C ALA A 160 3.31 -6.44 -32.90
N ILE A 161 4.57 -6.86 -33.11
CA ILE A 161 5.51 -7.17 -32.02
C ILE A 161 5.73 -5.95 -31.13
N GLY A 162 5.87 -4.75 -31.70
CA GLY A 162 6.05 -3.50 -30.94
C GLY A 162 4.87 -3.19 -30.01
N ILE A 163 3.63 -3.33 -30.51
CA ILE A 163 2.42 -3.14 -29.72
C ILE A 163 2.38 -4.14 -28.54
N LEU A 164 2.70 -5.41 -28.77
CA LEU A 164 2.74 -6.44 -27.72
C LEU A 164 3.79 -6.14 -26.65
N ILE A 165 4.99 -5.67 -27.03
CA ILE A 165 6.03 -5.27 -26.08
C ILE A 165 5.56 -4.11 -25.21
N ILE A 166 4.91 -3.11 -25.78
CA ILE A 166 4.39 -1.98 -25.01
C ILE A 166 3.32 -2.43 -24.01
N PHE A 167 2.37 -3.26 -24.45
CA PHE A 167 1.31 -3.75 -23.55
C PHE A 167 1.81 -4.73 -22.48
N THR A 168 2.86 -5.52 -22.74
CA THR A 168 3.52 -6.37 -21.72
C THR A 168 4.26 -5.56 -20.68
N LEU A 169 4.95 -4.49 -21.07
CA LEU A 169 5.56 -3.56 -20.12
C LEU A 169 4.51 -2.83 -19.28
N LEU A 170 3.42 -2.36 -19.91
CA LEU A 170 2.31 -1.74 -19.18
C LEU A 170 1.63 -2.71 -18.20
N PHE A 171 1.44 -3.97 -18.58
CA PHE A 171 0.88 -4.99 -17.69
C PHE A 171 1.78 -5.24 -16.48
N ALA A 172 3.09 -5.45 -16.70
CA ALA A 172 4.04 -5.66 -15.61
C ALA A 172 4.14 -4.44 -14.68
N ALA A 173 4.16 -3.23 -15.26
CA ALA A 173 4.17 -1.98 -14.50
C ALA A 173 2.88 -1.79 -13.69
N ALA A 174 1.71 -2.02 -14.28
CA ALA A 174 0.43 -1.92 -13.59
C ALA A 174 0.31 -2.98 -12.48
N MET A 175 0.69 -4.23 -12.74
CA MET A 175 0.67 -5.27 -11.72
C MET A 175 1.61 -4.93 -10.55
N SER A 176 2.83 -4.47 -10.84
CA SER A 176 3.81 -4.02 -9.83
C SER A 176 3.33 -2.81 -9.03
N ALA A 177 2.70 -1.83 -9.69
CA ALA A 177 2.27 -0.59 -9.06
C ALA A 177 0.93 -0.73 -8.33
N LEU A 178 0.04 -1.61 -8.78
CA LEU A 178 -1.33 -1.74 -8.25
C LEU A 178 -1.49 -2.91 -7.28
N THR A 179 -0.58 -3.88 -7.30
CA THR A 179 -0.68 -5.07 -6.45
C THR A 179 0.57 -5.25 -5.60
N LYS A 180 0.41 -5.83 -4.41
CA LYS A 180 1.54 -6.29 -3.57
C LYS A 180 2.00 -7.67 -4.06
N ALA A 181 2.10 -7.85 -5.38
CA ALA A 181 2.49 -9.13 -5.95
C ALA A 181 3.92 -9.45 -5.52
N THR A 182 4.15 -10.68 -5.07
CA THR A 182 5.52 -11.14 -4.82
C THR A 182 6.28 -11.18 -6.14
N ARG A 183 7.63 -11.09 -6.09
CA ARG A 183 8.48 -11.14 -7.30
C ARG A 183 8.14 -12.35 -8.18
N GLN A 184 7.82 -13.48 -7.55
CA GLN A 184 7.47 -14.72 -8.22
C GLN A 184 6.10 -14.67 -8.91
N GLU A 185 5.09 -14.09 -8.25
CA GLU A 185 3.76 -13.88 -8.85
C GLU A 185 3.85 -12.99 -10.09
N LEU A 186 4.65 -11.93 -10.02
CA LEU A 186 4.85 -11.00 -11.14
C LEU A 186 5.51 -11.69 -12.34
N PHE A 187 6.51 -12.53 -12.11
CA PHE A 187 7.15 -13.33 -13.17
C PHE A 187 6.19 -14.37 -13.77
N ALA A 188 5.44 -15.09 -12.93
CA ALA A 188 4.48 -16.08 -13.39
C ALA A 188 3.38 -15.46 -14.24
N ALA A 189 2.81 -14.34 -13.79
CA ALA A 189 1.76 -13.62 -14.50
C ALA A 189 2.25 -13.04 -15.84
N SER A 190 3.45 -12.43 -15.84
CA SER A 190 4.05 -11.89 -17.07
C SER A 190 4.35 -12.99 -18.08
N ALA A 191 4.87 -14.14 -17.63
CA ALA A 191 5.13 -15.29 -18.50
C ALA A 191 3.84 -15.87 -19.09
N ALA A 192 2.80 -16.05 -18.27
CA ALA A 192 1.50 -16.53 -18.72
C ALA A 192 0.89 -15.59 -19.77
N TYR A 193 0.96 -14.28 -19.51
CA TYR A 193 0.46 -13.27 -20.44
C TYR A 193 1.26 -13.25 -21.75
N CYS A 194 2.59 -13.27 -21.70
CA CYS A 194 3.43 -13.36 -22.89
C CYS A 194 3.11 -14.61 -23.72
N ALA A 195 2.87 -15.76 -23.08
CA ALA A 195 2.50 -16.99 -23.78
C ALA A 195 1.19 -16.83 -24.57
N VAL A 196 0.17 -16.21 -23.97
CA VAL A 196 -1.11 -15.93 -24.63
C VAL A 196 -0.91 -15.03 -25.86
N LEU A 197 -0.15 -13.93 -25.72
CA LEU A 197 0.12 -13.01 -26.82
C LEU A 197 0.89 -13.66 -27.98
N VAL A 198 1.88 -14.49 -27.67
CA VAL A 198 2.68 -15.23 -28.67
C VAL A 198 1.83 -16.25 -29.43
N VAL A 199 0.89 -16.92 -28.76
CA VAL A 199 -0.06 -17.83 -29.43
C VAL A 199 -0.96 -17.06 -30.40
N PHE A 200 -1.47 -15.89 -29.98
CA PHE A 200 -2.30 -15.06 -30.85
C PHE A 200 -1.53 -14.60 -32.09
N ILE A 201 -0.35 -14.00 -31.95
CA ILE A 201 0.44 -13.55 -33.11
C ILE A 201 0.82 -14.72 -34.04
N SER A 202 1.12 -15.90 -33.49
CA SER A 202 1.39 -17.10 -34.28
C SER A 202 0.16 -17.50 -35.09
N ASN A 203 -1.04 -17.47 -34.49
CA ASN A 203 -2.27 -17.85 -35.18
C ASN A 203 -2.60 -16.87 -36.32
N PHE A 204 -2.50 -15.57 -36.08
CA PHE A 204 -2.72 -14.55 -37.11
C PHE A 204 -1.70 -14.64 -38.25
N SER A 205 -0.43 -14.90 -37.93
CA SER A 205 0.61 -15.09 -38.95
C SER A 205 0.34 -16.31 -39.82
N THR A 206 -0.15 -17.42 -39.24
CA THR A 206 -0.52 -18.63 -40.01
C THR A 206 -1.72 -18.37 -40.92
N GLN A 207 -2.76 -17.66 -40.46
CA GLN A 207 -3.91 -17.32 -41.31
C GLN A 207 -3.52 -16.45 -42.51
N ALA A 208 -2.61 -15.48 -42.32
CA ALA A 208 -2.10 -14.65 -43.40
C ALA A 208 -1.35 -15.46 -44.47
N VAL A 209 -0.60 -16.49 -44.09
CA VAL A 209 0.14 -17.36 -45.03
C VAL A 209 -0.78 -18.34 -45.77
N THR A 210 -1.91 -18.73 -45.18
CA THR A 210 -2.84 -19.70 -45.78
C THR A 210 -3.81 -19.07 -46.80
N LEU A 211 -3.94 -17.74 -46.80
CA LEU A 211 -4.77 -16.96 -47.73
C LEU A 211 -3.99 -16.41 -48.94
N VAL A 212 -2.70 -16.75 -49.08
CA VAL A 212 -1.85 -16.44 -50.24
C VAL A 212 -1.57 -17.71 -51.01
#